data_AF-A0A7D9CUX9-F1
#
_entry.id   AF-A0A7D9CUX9-F1
#
_cell.length_a   1.000
_cell.length_b   1.000
_cell.length_c   1.000
_cell.angle_alpha   90.00
_cell.angle_beta   90.00
_cell.angle_gamma   90.00
#
_symmetry.space_group_name_H-M   'P 1'
#
loop_
_entity.id
_entity.type
_entity.pdbx_description
1 polymer ?
#
loop_
_entity_poly.entity_id
_entity_poly.type
_entity_poly.pdbx_seq_one_letter_code
_entity_poly.pdbx_strand_id
1 'polypeptide(L)'
;MAPVNAMEEPGIVTLEVLDEYSGKNNVEGELHPKPSIFLRDVAITYQLKLKSARRLLSRVDKLQPVYPFKLSEVSAHFPLNLSDVHSFGAQISNIHDDMKPDRLGLAEMINQRLVVPKPIWAVRFIPLKQVLKGTSSTGARGYDAENPTLPGMELPLPKLGISALQLKSSLKYAKKLPAARELNTIVIDETNKEILRLSGGIDACKPSWVHSNYQLTGLLAQCVSELNKFITRSPFRSQN
;
A
#
# COMPACT_ATOMS: atom_id res chain seq x y z
N MET A 1 -2.51 11.43 -2.94
CA MET A 1 -2.20 12.83 -2.60
C MET A 1 -2.42 13.05 -1.12
N ALA A 2 -1.52 13.78 -0.45
CA ALA A 2 -1.63 14.11 0.97
C ALA A 2 -1.78 15.65 1.11
N PRO A 3 -2.83 16.16 1.77
CA PRO A 3 -3.03 17.60 1.93
C PRO A 3 -2.09 18.16 3.00
N VAL A 4 -1.50 19.34 2.74
CA VAL A 4 -0.45 19.94 3.60
C VAL A 4 -0.94 21.21 4.32
N ASN A 5 -2.20 21.63 4.14
CA ASN A 5 -2.72 22.89 4.66
C ASN A 5 -2.60 23.10 6.18
N ALA A 6 -2.48 22.02 6.97
CA ALA A 6 -2.31 22.11 8.41
C ALA A 6 -0.85 22.38 8.86
N MET A 7 0.09 22.58 7.92
CA MET A 7 1.51 22.73 8.22
C MET A 7 1.98 24.17 7.99
N GLU A 8 2.55 24.77 9.02
CA GLU A 8 3.07 26.15 9.00
C GLU A 8 4.47 26.25 8.38
N GLU A 9 5.26 25.18 8.45
CA GLU A 9 6.65 25.14 7.98
C GLU A 9 6.80 24.22 6.75
N PRO A 10 7.77 24.47 5.85
CA PRO A 10 8.11 23.54 4.78
C PRO A 10 8.69 22.24 5.35
N GLY A 11 8.36 21.12 4.72
CA GLY A 11 8.79 19.80 5.18
C GLY A 11 8.65 18.73 4.12
N ILE A 12 9.05 17.52 4.50
CA ILE A 12 9.08 16.34 3.65
C ILE A 12 7.90 15.44 4.03
N VAL A 13 7.14 15.02 3.03
CA VAL A 13 6.13 13.97 3.17
C VAL A 13 6.81 12.63 2.92
N THR A 14 6.71 11.72 3.88
CA THR A 14 7.30 10.38 3.84
C THR A 14 6.30 9.34 4.30
N LEU A 15 6.67 8.08 4.15
CA LEU A 15 5.92 6.94 4.65
C LEU A 15 6.62 6.33 5.87
N GLU A 16 5.81 5.84 6.79
CA GLU A 16 6.25 5.05 7.94
C GLU A 16 5.58 3.69 7.90
N VAL A 17 6.33 2.63 8.19
CA VAL A 17 5.78 1.28 8.37
C VAL A 17 5.18 1.18 9.77
N LEU A 18 3.90 0.82 9.85
CA LEU A 18 3.22 0.55 11.11
C LEU A 18 3.44 -0.90 11.54
N ASP A 19 3.84 -1.08 12.79
CA ASP A 19 4.14 -2.38 13.38
C ASP A 19 3.09 -2.83 14.40
N GLU A 20 3.04 -4.14 14.64
CA GLU A 20 2.13 -4.75 15.61
C GLU A 20 2.54 -4.58 17.09
N TYR A 21 3.77 -4.12 17.34
CA TYR A 21 4.34 -4.08 18.67
C TYR A 21 3.96 -2.79 19.42
N SER A 22 3.18 -2.94 20.49
CA SER A 22 2.93 -1.88 21.46
C SER A 22 4.16 -1.66 22.35
N GLY A 23 4.49 -0.39 22.64
CA GLY A 23 5.62 -0.02 23.51
C GLY A 23 6.91 0.42 22.81
N LYS A 24 6.93 0.50 21.47
CA LYS A 24 8.08 1.07 20.73
C LYS A 24 8.19 2.58 20.94
N ASN A 25 7.05 3.28 20.90
CA ASN A 25 6.93 4.72 21.12
C ASN A 25 5.73 4.98 22.04
N ASN A 26 5.89 5.85 23.04
CA ASN A 26 4.80 6.26 23.93
C ASN A 26 3.95 7.38 23.29
N VAL A 27 3.66 7.26 21.99
CA VAL A 27 2.85 8.26 21.27
C VAL A 27 1.38 7.87 21.39
N GLU A 28 0.60 8.71 22.08
CA GLU A 28 -0.83 8.49 22.25
C GLU A 28 -1.55 8.42 20.90
N GLY A 29 -2.43 7.43 20.75
CA GLY A 29 -3.22 7.22 19.54
C GLY A 29 -2.43 6.66 18.34
N GLU A 30 -1.27 6.05 18.55
CA GLU A 30 -0.61 5.23 17.53
C GLU A 30 -1.37 3.93 17.27
N LEU A 31 -1.48 3.55 15.98
CA LEU A 31 -2.12 2.30 15.57
C LEU A 31 -1.07 1.21 15.50
N HIS A 32 -1.36 0.04 16.09
CA HIS A 32 -0.51 -1.14 16.03
C HIS A 32 -1.17 -2.27 15.23
N PRO A 33 -1.24 -2.17 13.88
CA PRO A 33 -1.91 -3.16 13.07
C PRO A 33 -1.00 -4.35 12.74
N LYS A 34 -1.59 -5.54 12.62
CA LYS A 34 -0.91 -6.71 12.05
C LYS A 34 -1.07 -6.72 10.52
N PRO A 35 0.00 -7.00 9.75
CA PRO A 35 -0.12 -7.25 8.33
C PRO A 35 -1.09 -8.40 8.06
N SER A 36 -2.04 -8.21 7.14
CA SER A 36 -3.04 -9.23 6.78
C SER A 36 -2.93 -9.73 5.35
N ILE A 37 -2.09 -9.08 4.54
CA ILE A 37 -1.84 -9.41 3.14
C ILE A 37 -0.42 -9.95 3.03
N PHE A 38 -0.28 -11.05 2.32
CA PHE A 38 0.97 -11.78 2.20
C PHE A 38 1.29 -12.04 0.72
N LEU A 39 2.57 -12.08 0.38
CA LEU A 39 3.07 -12.39 -0.95
C LEU A 39 3.94 -13.64 -0.89
N ARG A 40 3.71 -14.60 -1.78
CA ARG A 40 4.55 -15.78 -1.94
C ARG A 40 5.79 -15.43 -2.77
N ASP A 41 6.98 -15.70 -2.23
CA ASP A 41 8.24 -15.57 -2.96
C ASP A 41 8.62 -16.90 -3.62
N VAL A 42 8.18 -17.10 -4.86
CA VAL A 42 8.37 -18.35 -5.61
C VAL A 42 9.85 -18.71 -5.80
N ALA A 43 10.78 -17.74 -5.70
CA ALA A 43 12.21 -18.01 -5.86
C ALA A 43 12.82 -18.76 -4.65
N ILE A 44 12.22 -18.63 -3.46
CA ILE A 44 12.73 -19.26 -2.24
C ILE A 44 12.04 -20.61 -2.05
N THR A 45 12.85 -21.63 -1.81
CA THR A 45 12.43 -23.00 -1.49
C THR A 45 12.98 -23.42 -0.14
N TYR A 46 12.13 -23.95 0.73
CA TYR A 46 12.52 -24.45 2.05
C TYR A 46 11.62 -25.62 2.45
N GLN A 47 12.21 -26.64 3.05
CA GLN A 47 11.47 -27.79 3.55
C GLN A 47 10.83 -27.48 4.92
N LEU A 48 9.58 -27.03 4.87
CA LEU A 48 8.77 -26.72 6.06
C LEU A 48 8.62 -27.93 6.98
N LYS A 49 8.78 -27.71 8.29
CA LYS A 49 8.69 -28.73 9.34
C LYS A 49 7.26 -28.92 9.82
N LEU A 50 6.47 -27.86 9.93
CA LEU A 50 5.08 -27.95 10.38
C LEU A 50 4.19 -28.52 9.26
N LYS A 51 3.31 -29.45 9.65
CA LYS A 51 2.30 -30.01 8.74
C LYS A 51 1.33 -28.93 8.26
N SER A 52 0.94 -28.00 9.14
CA SER A 52 0.08 -26.86 8.79
C SER A 52 0.73 -25.95 7.76
N ALA A 53 2.02 -25.62 7.92
CA ALA A 53 2.76 -24.80 6.96
C ALA A 53 2.85 -25.46 5.59
N ARG A 54 3.15 -26.78 5.52
CA ARG A 54 3.14 -27.53 4.25
C ARG A 54 1.76 -27.50 3.57
N ARG A 55 0.69 -27.75 4.33
CA ARG A 55 -0.70 -27.68 3.80
C ARG A 55 -1.04 -26.28 3.30
N LEU A 56 -0.65 -25.23 4.04
CA LEU A 56 -0.89 -23.85 3.63
C LEU A 56 -0.11 -23.50 2.35
N LEU A 57 1.18 -23.82 2.29
CA LEU A 57 2.02 -23.59 1.11
C LEU A 57 1.42 -24.23 -0.15
N SER A 58 1.03 -25.51 -0.08
CA SER A 58 0.41 -26.19 -1.22
C SER A 58 -0.89 -25.54 -1.70
N ARG A 59 -1.67 -24.94 -0.79
CA ARG A 59 -2.88 -24.19 -1.17
C ARG A 59 -2.55 -22.85 -1.80
N VAL A 60 -1.59 -22.11 -1.22
CA VAL A 60 -1.13 -20.82 -1.75
C VAL A 60 -0.61 -20.99 -3.17
N ASP A 61 0.28 -21.96 -3.41
CA ASP A 61 0.86 -22.20 -4.74
C ASP A 61 -0.21 -22.60 -5.77
N LYS A 62 -1.30 -23.25 -5.34
CA LYS A 62 -2.42 -23.63 -6.23
C LYS A 62 -3.36 -22.46 -6.55
N LEU A 63 -3.69 -21.63 -5.56
CA LEU A 63 -4.73 -20.61 -5.71
C LEU A 63 -4.16 -19.25 -6.13
N GLN A 64 -3.08 -18.79 -5.46
CA GLN A 64 -2.53 -17.45 -5.61
C GLN A 64 -0.99 -17.51 -5.51
N PRO A 65 -0.28 -18.06 -6.51
CA PRO A 65 1.17 -18.24 -6.44
C PRO A 65 1.95 -16.93 -6.56
N VAL A 66 1.43 -15.95 -7.30
CA VAL A 66 2.15 -14.68 -7.62
C VAL A 66 1.44 -13.46 -7.05
N TYR A 67 0.11 -13.51 -6.92
CA TYR A 67 -0.66 -12.38 -6.42
C TYR A 67 -0.72 -12.36 -4.89
N PRO A 68 -0.82 -11.18 -4.26
CA PRO A 68 -1.00 -11.08 -2.82
C PRO A 68 -2.28 -11.76 -2.37
N PHE A 69 -2.23 -12.43 -1.22
CA PHE A 69 -3.36 -13.18 -0.67
C PHE A 69 -3.63 -12.84 0.79
N LYS A 70 -4.86 -13.13 1.24
CA LYS A 70 -5.26 -13.19 2.64
C LYS A 70 -5.47 -14.65 3.05
N LEU A 71 -5.26 -14.98 4.32
CA LEU A 71 -5.53 -16.33 4.82
C LEU A 71 -6.99 -16.77 4.63
N SER A 72 -7.93 -15.82 4.64
CA SER A 72 -9.35 -16.10 4.37
C SER A 72 -9.62 -16.57 2.95
N GLU A 73 -8.87 -16.06 1.96
CA GLU A 73 -9.05 -16.39 0.53
C GLU A 73 -8.50 -17.78 0.20
N VAL A 74 -7.50 -18.23 0.97
CA VAL A 74 -6.85 -19.54 0.82
C VAL A 74 -7.56 -20.63 1.66
N SER A 75 -8.56 -20.26 2.46
CA SER A 75 -9.34 -21.24 3.22
C SER A 75 -10.11 -22.17 2.29
N ALA A 76 -10.27 -23.43 2.69
CA ALA A 76 -11.05 -24.41 1.94
C ALA A 76 -12.55 -24.04 1.86
N HIS A 77 -13.03 -23.19 2.77
CA HIS A 77 -14.42 -22.75 2.87
C HIS A 77 -14.70 -21.45 2.10
N PHE A 78 -13.74 -20.97 1.31
CA PHE A 78 -13.91 -19.82 0.40
C PHE A 78 -13.94 -20.33 -1.05
N PRO A 79 -14.82 -19.83 -1.93
CA PRO A 79 -15.71 -18.66 -1.81
C PRO A 79 -16.99 -18.91 -0.99
N LEU A 80 -17.61 -17.82 -0.52
CA LEU A 80 -18.88 -17.87 0.23
C LEU A 80 -20.07 -18.07 -0.71
N ASN A 81 -21.00 -18.93 -0.33
CA ASN A 81 -22.25 -19.14 -1.07
C ASN A 81 -23.26 -18.05 -0.66
N LEU A 82 -23.44 -17.06 -1.53
CA LEU A 82 -24.30 -15.90 -1.27
C LEU A 82 -25.80 -16.21 -1.37
N SER A 83 -26.18 -17.37 -1.92
CA SER A 83 -27.58 -17.79 -2.04
C SER A 83 -28.20 -18.17 -0.69
N ASP A 84 -27.40 -18.71 0.23
CA ASP A 84 -27.88 -19.33 1.46
C ASP A 84 -27.70 -18.41 2.67
N VAL A 85 -28.50 -17.35 2.73
CA VAL A 85 -28.44 -16.27 3.73
C VAL A 85 -28.45 -16.79 5.17
N HIS A 86 -29.22 -17.85 5.46
CA HIS A 86 -29.32 -18.43 6.81
C HIS A 86 -28.04 -19.14 7.29
N SER A 87 -27.18 -19.58 6.36
CA SER A 87 -25.95 -20.32 6.66
C SER A 87 -24.70 -19.45 6.72
N PHE A 88 -24.82 -18.16 6.39
CA PHE A 88 -23.68 -17.25 6.24
C PHE A 88 -22.82 -17.14 7.51
N GLY A 89 -23.45 -17.09 8.69
CA GLY A 89 -22.73 -17.05 9.97
C GLY A 89 -21.87 -18.30 10.21
N ALA A 90 -22.39 -19.48 9.85
CA ALA A 90 -21.66 -20.75 9.98
C ALA A 90 -20.48 -20.83 8.98
N GLN A 91 -20.66 -20.31 7.76
CA GLN A 91 -19.57 -20.24 6.78
C GLN A 91 -18.42 -19.35 7.28
N ILE A 92 -18.73 -18.20 7.88
CA ILE A 92 -17.72 -17.31 8.47
C ILE A 92 -17.00 -17.97 9.64
N SER A 93 -17.71 -18.65 10.55
CA SER A 93 -17.08 -19.34 11.67
C SER A 93 -16.14 -20.45 11.19
N ASN A 94 -16.52 -21.19 10.15
CA ASN A 94 -15.69 -22.25 9.57
C ASN A 94 -14.39 -21.69 8.95
N ILE A 95 -14.47 -20.54 8.25
CA ILE A 95 -13.27 -19.84 7.75
C ILE A 95 -12.39 -19.43 8.92
N HIS A 96 -12.97 -18.84 9.97
CA HIS A 96 -12.23 -18.40 11.14
C HIS A 96 -11.51 -19.57 11.84
N ASP A 97 -12.14 -20.73 11.93
CA ASP A 97 -11.55 -21.92 12.54
C ASP A 97 -10.44 -22.54 11.68
N ASP A 98 -10.55 -22.53 10.35
CA ASP A 98 -9.48 -22.95 9.42
C ASP A 98 -8.30 -21.96 9.45
N MET A 99 -8.55 -20.66 9.66
CA MET A 99 -7.49 -19.64 9.76
C MET A 99 -6.60 -19.79 11.00
N LYS A 100 -7.09 -20.35 12.10
CA LYS A 100 -6.31 -20.52 13.35
C LYS A 100 -5.05 -21.37 13.16
N PRO A 101 -5.11 -22.63 12.67
CA PRO A 101 -3.92 -23.43 12.41
C PRO A 101 -3.06 -22.86 11.28
N ASP A 102 -3.67 -22.14 10.33
CA ASP A 102 -2.93 -21.50 9.24
C ASP A 102 -2.08 -20.33 9.73
N ARG A 103 -2.51 -19.58 10.76
CA ARG A 103 -1.67 -18.55 11.38
C ARG A 103 -0.37 -19.13 11.95
N LEU A 104 -0.43 -20.33 12.52
CA LEU A 104 0.76 -21.03 13.00
C LEU A 104 1.66 -21.47 11.83
N GLY A 105 1.06 -22.01 10.76
CA GLY A 105 1.81 -22.39 9.56
C GLY A 105 2.47 -21.19 8.87
N LEU A 106 1.76 -20.07 8.81
CA LEU A 106 2.23 -18.82 8.24
C LEU A 106 3.43 -18.26 8.99
N ALA A 107 3.48 -18.36 10.32
CA ALA A 107 4.63 -17.92 11.11
C ALA A 107 5.93 -18.63 10.70
N GLU A 108 5.88 -19.95 10.42
CA GLU A 108 7.03 -20.67 9.89
C GLU A 108 7.40 -20.18 8.48
N MET A 109 6.40 -19.99 7.60
CA MET A 109 6.64 -19.53 6.23
C MET A 109 7.27 -18.13 6.18
N ILE A 110 6.84 -17.21 7.06
CA ILE A 110 7.41 -15.86 7.18
C ILE A 110 8.85 -15.93 7.70
N ASN A 111 9.09 -16.71 8.76
CA ASN A 111 10.43 -16.86 9.32
C ASN A 111 11.44 -17.41 8.31
N GLN A 112 10.98 -18.29 7.42
CA GLN A 112 11.81 -18.89 6.35
C GLN A 112 11.80 -18.07 5.05
N ARG A 113 11.22 -16.86 5.07
CA ARG A 113 11.12 -15.93 3.92
C ARG A 113 10.42 -16.51 2.68
N LEU A 114 9.70 -17.62 2.80
CA LEU A 114 8.86 -18.14 1.72
C LEU A 114 7.71 -17.20 1.40
N VAL A 115 7.25 -16.47 2.42
CA VAL A 115 6.16 -15.51 2.33
C VAL A 115 6.59 -14.21 2.97
N VAL A 116 6.34 -13.11 2.27
CA VAL A 116 6.65 -11.76 2.73
C VAL A 116 5.35 -11.05 3.12
N PRO A 117 5.22 -10.55 4.37
CA PRO A 117 4.08 -9.73 4.75
C PRO A 117 4.13 -8.39 4.01
N LYS A 118 2.99 -7.93 3.49
CA LYS A 118 2.90 -6.61 2.90
C LYS A 118 2.81 -5.55 4.00
N PRO A 119 3.79 -4.64 4.12
CA PRO A 119 3.79 -3.63 5.18
C PRO A 119 2.59 -2.67 5.06
N ILE A 120 2.10 -2.22 6.22
CA ILE A 120 1.06 -1.21 6.32
C ILE A 120 1.73 0.14 6.47
N TRP A 121 1.50 1.04 5.51
CA TRP A 121 2.15 2.34 5.47
C TRP A 121 1.22 3.44 5.99
N ALA A 122 1.75 4.32 6.83
CA ALA A 122 1.14 5.58 7.23
C ALA A 122 1.85 6.75 6.57
N VAL A 123 1.10 7.76 6.15
CA VAL A 123 1.66 9.00 5.61
C VAL A 123 2.02 9.94 6.76
N ARG A 124 3.26 10.41 6.75
CA ARG A 124 3.86 11.24 7.79
C ARG A 124 4.50 12.48 7.17
N PHE A 125 4.43 13.59 7.89
CA PHE A 125 5.07 14.85 7.53
C PHE A 125 6.17 15.20 8.52
N ILE A 126 7.38 15.43 8.01
CA ILE A 126 8.53 15.82 8.82
C ILE A 126 8.93 17.27 8.46
N PRO A 127 8.92 18.21 9.42
CA PRO A 127 9.42 19.56 9.19
C PRO A 127 10.89 19.56 8.77
N LEU A 128 11.23 20.34 7.74
CA LEU A 128 12.59 20.34 7.17
C LEU A 128 13.65 20.78 8.20
N LYS A 129 13.27 21.68 9.11
CA LYS A 129 14.12 22.15 10.22
C LYS A 129 14.63 20.99 11.09
N GLN A 130 13.80 19.98 11.34
CA GLN A 130 14.19 18.82 12.15
C GLN A 130 15.11 17.88 11.35
N VAL A 131 14.83 17.74 10.06
CA VAL A 131 15.63 16.93 9.15
C VAL A 131 17.06 17.49 9.02
N LEU A 132 17.21 18.80 8.83
CA LEU A 132 18.50 19.47 8.67
C LEU A 132 19.34 19.50 9.96
N LYS A 133 18.69 19.44 11.13
CA LYS A 133 19.37 19.33 12.42
C LYS A 133 19.80 17.90 12.75
N GLY A 134 19.31 16.91 12.00
CA GLY A 134 19.64 15.51 12.22
C GLY A 134 21.11 15.22 11.90
N THR A 135 21.83 14.67 12.86
CA THR A 135 23.19 14.18 12.68
C THR A 135 23.20 12.66 12.67
N SER A 136 23.88 12.04 11.70
CA SER A 136 24.08 10.58 11.65
C SER A 136 25.56 10.25 11.69
N SER A 137 25.94 9.24 12.49
CA SER A 137 27.32 8.74 12.55
C SER A 137 27.70 7.92 11.31
N THR A 138 26.71 7.35 10.64
CA THR A 138 26.85 6.50 9.44
C THR A 138 26.91 7.30 8.14
N GLY A 139 26.58 8.60 8.18
CA GLY A 139 26.52 9.47 7.02
C GLY A 139 25.59 8.94 5.91
N ALA A 140 25.90 9.26 4.65
CA ALA A 140 25.09 8.93 3.49
C ALA A 140 24.96 7.42 3.18
N ARG A 141 25.65 6.54 3.92
CA ARG A 141 25.63 5.08 3.69
C ARG A 141 24.76 4.30 4.69
N GLY A 142 24.07 4.98 5.61
CA GLY A 142 23.18 4.29 6.56
C GLY A 142 21.94 3.71 5.87
N TYR A 143 21.84 2.38 5.76
CA TYR A 143 20.69 1.70 5.16
C TYR A 143 19.76 1.11 6.24
N ASP A 144 18.48 0.93 5.90
CA ASP A 144 17.51 0.27 6.78
C ASP A 144 17.55 -1.25 6.53
N ALA A 145 18.08 -2.01 7.50
CA ALA A 145 18.22 -3.45 7.37
C ALA A 145 16.88 -4.20 7.41
N GLU A 146 15.82 -3.59 7.96
CA GLU A 146 14.48 -4.20 8.02
C GLU A 146 13.78 -4.21 6.66
N ASN A 147 14.08 -3.23 5.80
CA ASN A 147 13.56 -3.13 4.44
C ASN A 147 14.70 -3.06 3.41
N PRO A 148 15.47 -4.15 3.21
CA PRO A 148 16.68 -4.14 2.39
C PRO A 148 16.41 -4.18 0.88
N THR A 149 15.14 -4.29 0.45
CA THR A 149 14.75 -4.21 -0.97
C THR A 149 14.75 -2.77 -1.43
N LEU A 150 15.02 -2.49 -2.71
CA LEU A 150 14.76 -1.17 -3.31
C LEU A 150 13.29 -0.82 -3.02
N PRO A 151 13.00 0.17 -2.15
CA PRO A 151 13.64 1.49 -2.01
C PRO A 151 14.49 1.74 -0.72
N GLY A 152 15.08 0.72 -0.08
CA GLY A 152 15.88 0.84 1.16
C GLY A 152 17.40 0.83 1.02
N MET A 153 17.93 0.51 -0.17
CA MET A 153 19.36 0.65 -0.52
C MET A 153 19.67 1.97 -1.26
N GLU A 154 18.62 2.74 -1.58
CA GLU A 154 18.76 4.06 -2.18
C GLU A 154 18.83 5.13 -1.11
N LEU A 155 19.56 6.20 -1.42
CA LEU A 155 19.60 7.39 -0.58
C LEU A 155 18.35 8.21 -0.86
N PRO A 156 17.37 8.32 0.07
CA PRO A 156 16.07 8.95 -0.24
C PRO A 156 16.20 10.43 -0.59
N LEU A 157 17.19 11.13 -0.01
CA LEU A 157 17.45 12.55 -0.28
C LEU A 157 18.94 12.75 -0.60
N PRO A 158 19.37 12.49 -1.86
CA PRO A 158 20.78 12.41 -2.20
C PRO A 158 21.52 13.73 -2.06
N LYS A 159 20.85 14.85 -2.41
CA LYS A 159 21.42 16.20 -2.29
C LYS A 159 21.64 16.63 -0.83
N LEU A 160 20.90 16.06 0.11
CA LEU A 160 21.02 16.35 1.53
C LEU A 160 21.90 15.33 2.26
N GLY A 161 22.33 14.26 1.58
CA GLY A 161 23.12 13.18 2.19
C GLY A 161 22.36 12.38 3.25
N ILE A 162 21.03 12.47 3.31
CA ILE A 162 20.21 11.87 4.37
C ILE A 162 19.87 10.44 4.01
N SER A 163 20.35 9.53 4.84
CA SER A 163 20.14 8.09 4.72
C SER A 163 18.72 7.66 5.11
N ALA A 164 18.26 6.50 4.61
CA ALA A 164 16.93 5.96 4.96
C ALA A 164 16.78 5.72 6.48
N LEU A 165 17.85 5.25 7.12
CA LEU A 165 17.89 5.06 8.58
C LEU A 165 17.77 6.40 9.33
N GLN A 166 18.44 7.45 8.85
CA GLN A 166 18.33 8.78 9.43
C GLN A 166 16.90 9.32 9.28
N LEU A 167 16.28 9.15 8.10
CA LEU A 167 14.90 9.56 7.86
C LEU A 167 13.92 8.82 8.79
N LYS A 168 14.12 7.50 8.96
CA LYS A 168 13.38 6.68 9.92
C LYS A 168 13.51 7.19 11.36
N SER A 169 14.71 7.62 11.75
CA SER A 169 14.93 8.22 13.08
C SER A 169 14.20 9.57 13.26
N SER A 170 14.09 10.37 12.19
CA SER A 170 13.39 11.65 12.19
C SER A 170 11.86 11.52 12.25
N LEU A 171 11.30 10.32 12.03
CA LEU A 171 9.86 10.07 12.13
C LEU A 171 9.29 10.34 13.52
N LYS A 172 10.13 10.36 14.56
CA LYS A 172 9.73 10.75 15.93
C LYS A 172 9.13 12.15 16.01
N TYR A 173 9.50 13.05 15.10
CA TYR A 173 8.98 14.42 15.03
C TYR A 173 7.85 14.56 14.01
N ALA A 174 7.39 13.46 13.42
CA ALA A 174 6.50 13.51 12.28
C ALA A 174 5.04 13.69 12.70
N LYS A 175 4.33 14.53 11.95
CA LYS A 175 2.88 14.72 12.08
C LYS A 175 2.14 13.77 11.15
N LYS A 176 1.01 13.23 11.59
CA LYS A 176 0.14 12.36 10.76
C LYS A 176 -0.51 13.19 9.66
N LEU A 177 -0.57 12.65 8.44
CA LEU A 177 -1.28 13.26 7.33
C LEU A 177 -2.32 12.29 6.76
N PRO A 178 -3.54 12.76 6.42
CA PRO A 178 -4.48 11.95 5.66
C PRO A 178 -3.98 11.77 4.22
N ALA A 179 -4.47 10.74 3.54
CA ALA A 179 -4.11 10.45 2.15
C ALA A 179 -5.34 10.07 1.34
N ALA A 180 -5.48 10.70 0.16
CA ALA A 180 -6.42 10.28 -0.88
C ALA A 180 -5.68 9.44 -1.92
N ARG A 181 -6.22 8.28 -2.30
CA ARG A 181 -5.61 7.37 -3.29
C ARG A 181 -6.60 7.11 -4.40
N GLU A 182 -6.15 7.35 -5.64
CA GLU A 182 -6.88 7.02 -6.86
C GLU A 182 -6.05 6.03 -7.68
N LEU A 183 -6.70 5.05 -8.31
CA LEU A 183 -6.06 4.05 -9.16
C LEU A 183 -6.93 3.78 -10.39
N ASN A 184 -6.39 4.08 -11.57
CA ASN A 184 -7.05 3.83 -12.85
C ASN A 184 -6.14 3.00 -13.74
N THR A 185 -6.71 1.99 -14.40
CA THR A 185 -6.06 1.19 -15.43
C THR A 185 -6.56 1.66 -16.79
N ILE A 186 -5.63 2.06 -17.64
CA ILE A 186 -5.90 2.58 -18.98
C ILE A 186 -5.09 1.74 -19.96
N VAL A 187 -5.74 1.28 -21.02
CA VAL A 187 -5.13 0.62 -22.17
C VAL A 187 -5.13 1.62 -23.32
N ILE A 188 -3.98 1.78 -23.96
CA ILE A 188 -3.83 2.59 -25.16
C ILE A 188 -3.87 1.61 -26.33
N ASP A 189 -4.90 1.71 -27.16
CA ASP A 189 -4.99 0.91 -28.39
C ASP A 189 -4.41 1.71 -29.55
N GLU A 190 -3.24 1.29 -30.03
CA GLU A 190 -2.55 1.94 -31.14
C GLU A 190 -3.25 1.71 -32.49
N THR A 191 -4.03 0.62 -32.62
CA THR A 191 -4.66 0.23 -33.89
C THR A 191 -5.84 1.16 -34.21
N ASN A 192 -6.74 1.32 -33.24
CA ASN A 192 -7.89 2.22 -33.36
C ASN A 192 -7.57 3.65 -32.87
N LYS A 193 -6.34 3.88 -32.39
CA LYS A 193 -5.87 5.15 -31.81
C LYS A 193 -6.79 5.65 -30.71
N GLU A 194 -7.26 4.73 -29.87
CA GLU A 194 -8.22 4.99 -28.81
C GLU A 194 -7.64 4.71 -27.42
N ILE A 195 -8.34 5.24 -26.42
CA ILE A 195 -7.98 5.10 -25.01
C ILE A 195 -9.09 4.34 -24.32
N LEU A 196 -8.82 3.09 -23.96
CA LEU A 196 -9.75 2.22 -23.26
C LEU A 196 -9.50 2.30 -21.76
N ARG A 197 -10.45 2.89 -21.04
CA ARG A 197 -10.42 2.95 -19.57
C ARG A 197 -11.04 1.68 -18.99
N LEU A 198 -10.22 0.79 -18.44
CA LEU A 198 -10.67 -0.49 -17.85
C LEU A 198 -11.17 -0.34 -16.42
N SER A 199 -10.65 0.63 -15.66
CA SER A 199 -11.12 0.92 -14.31
C SER A 199 -11.42 2.39 -14.08
N GLY A 200 -12.38 2.62 -13.19
CA GLY A 200 -12.97 3.92 -12.92
C GLY A 200 -14.18 4.21 -13.80
N GLY A 201 -14.45 5.50 -14.05
CA GLY A 201 -15.68 5.95 -14.72
C GLY A 201 -16.62 6.67 -13.75
N ILE A 202 -17.79 7.07 -14.23
CA ILE A 202 -18.70 7.90 -13.43
C ILE A 202 -19.34 7.13 -12.26
N ASP A 203 -19.63 5.85 -12.45
CA ASP A 203 -20.26 5.02 -11.42
C ASP A 203 -19.27 4.55 -10.37
N ALA A 204 -18.05 4.16 -10.79
CA ALA A 204 -17.01 3.65 -9.89
C ALA A 204 -16.23 4.77 -9.17
N CYS A 205 -16.05 5.94 -9.80
CA CYS A 205 -15.25 7.06 -9.28
C CYS A 205 -16.07 8.36 -9.19
N LYS A 206 -17.31 8.28 -8.66
CA LYS A 206 -18.10 9.49 -8.39
C LYS A 206 -17.47 10.27 -7.24
N PRO A 207 -17.01 11.52 -7.46
CA PRO A 207 -16.43 12.30 -6.37
C PRO A 207 -17.52 12.60 -5.33
N SER A 208 -17.17 12.48 -4.05
CA SER A 208 -17.98 13.07 -2.98
C SER A 208 -17.98 14.59 -3.15
N TRP A 209 -19.06 15.24 -2.74
CA TRP A 209 -19.11 16.70 -2.76
C TRP A 209 -18.07 17.25 -1.77
N VAL A 210 -17.13 18.06 -2.27
CA VAL A 210 -16.05 18.66 -1.48
C VAL A 210 -15.99 20.15 -1.82
N HIS A 211 -15.82 20.97 -0.79
CA HIS A 211 -15.51 22.39 -0.93
C HIS A 211 -14.06 22.63 -0.50
N SER A 212 -13.24 23.16 -1.41
CA SER A 212 -11.83 23.49 -1.18
C SER A 212 -11.59 24.95 -1.56
N ASN A 213 -10.91 25.69 -0.69
CA ASN A 213 -10.48 27.06 -0.96
C ASN A 213 -9.39 27.13 -2.04
N TYR A 214 -8.75 25.99 -2.34
CA TYR A 214 -7.68 25.88 -3.32
C TYR A 214 -8.16 25.08 -4.53
N GLN A 215 -7.89 25.63 -5.72
CA GLN A 215 -8.11 25.00 -7.01
C GLN A 215 -6.93 25.32 -7.94
N LEU A 216 -6.88 24.63 -9.09
CA LEU A 216 -5.87 24.89 -10.09
C LEU A 216 -6.05 26.33 -10.63
N THR A 217 -4.97 27.11 -10.68
CA THR A 217 -4.98 28.52 -11.11
C THR A 217 -3.93 28.80 -12.19
N GLY A 218 -4.06 29.93 -12.88
CA GLY A 218 -3.11 30.39 -13.89
C GLY A 218 -3.16 29.63 -15.23
N LEU A 219 -2.03 29.63 -15.96
CA LEU A 219 -1.92 29.06 -17.30
C LEU A 219 -2.20 27.56 -17.33
N LEU A 220 -1.74 26.81 -16.32
CA LEU A 220 -1.99 25.37 -16.23
C LEU A 220 -3.49 25.06 -16.13
N ALA A 221 -4.27 25.93 -15.48
CA ALA A 221 -5.71 25.74 -15.35
C ALA A 221 -6.42 25.91 -16.69
N GLN A 222 -5.93 26.86 -17.49
CA GLN A 222 -6.43 27.09 -18.84
C GLN A 222 -6.12 25.88 -19.73
N CYS A 223 -4.87 25.40 -19.75
CA CYS A 223 -4.50 24.23 -20.54
C CYS A 223 -5.27 22.96 -20.14
N VAL A 224 -5.44 22.70 -18.84
CA VAL A 224 -6.23 21.55 -18.36
C VAL A 224 -7.71 21.72 -18.71
N SER A 225 -8.25 22.94 -18.61
CA SER A 225 -9.63 23.23 -19.01
C SER A 225 -9.85 23.04 -20.51
N GLU A 226 -8.90 23.48 -21.34
CA GLU A 226 -8.92 23.27 -22.80
C GLU A 226 -8.84 21.80 -23.15
N LEU A 227 -7.94 21.05 -22.52
CA LEU A 227 -7.84 19.60 -22.69
C LEU A 227 -9.14 18.89 -22.29
N ASN A 228 -9.74 19.29 -21.17
CA ASN A 228 -11.02 18.73 -20.74
C ASN A 228 -12.17 19.08 -21.70
N LYS A 229 -12.20 20.31 -22.22
CA LYS A 229 -13.13 20.71 -23.28
C LYS A 229 -12.90 19.91 -24.56
N PHE A 230 -11.65 19.61 -24.92
CA PHE A 230 -11.32 18.81 -26.09
C PHE A 230 -11.80 17.36 -25.95
N ILE A 231 -11.54 16.73 -24.79
CA ILE A 231 -12.01 15.38 -24.47
C ILE A 231 -13.54 15.30 -24.48
N THR A 232 -14.23 16.31 -23.94
CA THR A 232 -15.70 16.33 -23.85
C THR A 232 -16.40 16.72 -25.16
N ARG A 233 -15.75 17.48 -26.05
CA ARG A 233 -16.35 17.98 -27.30
C ARG A 233 -16.08 17.16 -28.55
N SER A 234 -15.12 16.24 -28.56
CA SER A 234 -14.67 15.71 -29.85
C SER A 234 -15.62 14.66 -30.48
N PRO A 235 -15.93 14.79 -31.79
CA PRO A 235 -16.72 13.86 -32.63
C PRO A 235 -15.97 12.59 -33.04
N PHE A 236 -14.87 12.25 -32.35
CA PHE A 236 -14.07 11.03 -32.61
C PHE A 236 -14.75 9.74 -32.12
N ARG A 237 -15.93 9.82 -31.51
CA ARG A 237 -16.75 8.65 -31.12
C ARG A 237 -17.57 8.06 -32.27
N SER A 238 -17.57 8.62 -33.47
CA SER A 238 -18.36 8.09 -34.59
C SER A 238 -17.60 8.15 -35.93
N GLN A 239 -16.68 7.22 -36.15
CA GLN A 239 -16.46 6.60 -37.45
C GLN A 239 -16.00 5.16 -37.22
N ASN A 240 -16.96 4.32 -36.79
CA ASN A 240 -17.18 2.91 -37.16
C ASN A 240 -18.24 2.28 -36.24
#